data_AF-A0AAW3NEZ3-F1
#
_entry.id   AF-A0AAW3NEZ3-F1
#
_cell.length_a   1.000
_cell.length_b   1.000
_cell.length_c   1.000
_cell.angle_alpha   90.00
_cell.angle_beta   90.00
_cell.angle_gamma   90.00
#
_symmetry.space_group_name_H-M   'P 1'
#
loop_
_entity.id
_entity.type
_entity.pdbx_description
1 polymer ?
#
loop_
_entity_poly.entity_id
_entity_poly.type
_entity_poly.pdbx_seq_one_letter_code
_entity_poly.pdbx_strand_id
1 'polypeptide(L)'
;MYQPGEPGDPIFPSSRGGHLSADALQQLVSRNAEIARLSCPSLKKKSITPHTLRHTAAMSLMHHGVDLTVIALWLGHESSETTQIYLHADMQLKERALAHATASGVAPARYKPPDPLLAFLEAL
;
A
#
# COMPACT_ATOMS: atom_id res chain seq x y z
N MET A 1 4.95 -31.60 15.79
CA MET A 1 6.37 -31.44 16.13
C MET A 1 6.99 -30.54 15.07
N TYR A 2 7.38 -29.31 15.43
CA TYR A 2 8.16 -28.44 14.55
C TYR A 2 9.61 -28.91 14.63
N GLN A 3 10.15 -29.48 13.55
CA GLN A 3 11.59 -29.72 13.46
C GLN A 3 12.25 -28.43 12.96
N PRO A 4 13.34 -27.96 13.59
CA PRO A 4 14.09 -26.84 13.06
C PRO A 4 14.64 -27.21 11.68
N GLY A 5 14.42 -26.34 10.69
CA GLY A 5 15.00 -26.49 9.36
C GLY A 5 16.51 -26.26 9.38
N GLU A 6 17.22 -26.90 8.46
CA GLU A 6 18.66 -26.71 8.27
C GLU A 6 18.94 -25.37 7.55
N PRO A 7 20.16 -24.82 7.67
CA PRO A 7 20.55 -23.64 6.90
C PRO A 7 20.40 -23.89 5.39
N GLY A 8 19.47 -23.15 4.76
CA GLY A 8 19.14 -23.31 3.33
C GLY A 8 17.73 -23.86 3.08
N ASP A 9 17.07 -24.39 4.11
CA ASP A 9 15.68 -24.81 3.99
C ASP A 9 14.74 -23.61 3.78
N PRO A 10 13.65 -23.80 3.00
CA PRO A 10 12.67 -22.74 2.82
C PRO A 10 12.00 -22.40 4.15
N ILE A 11 12.01 -21.12 4.52
CA ILE A 11 11.28 -20.60 5.69
C ILE A 11 9.78 -20.93 5.59
N PHE A 12 9.24 -20.95 4.37
CA PHE A 12 7.89 -21.39 4.07
C PHE A 12 7.93 -22.65 3.19
N PRO A 13 7.95 -23.85 3.80
CA PRO A 13 7.95 -25.10 3.05
C PRO A 13 6.56 -25.40 2.48
N SER A 14 6.54 -25.97 1.28
CA SER A 14 5.37 -26.62 0.71
C SER A 14 5.20 -28.02 1.31
N SER A 15 4.04 -28.66 1.08
CA SER A 15 3.80 -30.05 1.45
C SER A 15 4.75 -31.06 0.79
N ARG A 16 5.53 -30.63 -0.22
CA ARG A 16 6.53 -31.42 -0.93
C ARG A 16 7.97 -31.12 -0.48
N GLY A 17 8.17 -30.30 0.56
CA GLY A 17 9.49 -29.95 1.10
C GLY A 17 10.23 -28.83 0.35
N GLY A 18 9.79 -28.44 -0.86
CA GLY A 18 10.33 -27.27 -1.58
C GLY A 18 9.68 -25.95 -1.16
N HIS A 19 10.08 -24.83 -1.77
CA HIS A 19 9.51 -23.50 -1.52
C HIS A 19 8.00 -23.44 -1.75
N LEU A 20 7.29 -22.71 -0.90
CA LEU A 20 5.90 -22.35 -1.14
C LEU A 20 5.79 -21.46 -2.38
N SER A 21 4.98 -21.87 -3.36
CA SER A 21 4.72 -21.07 -4.57
C SER A 21 3.72 -19.94 -4.30
N ALA A 22 3.73 -18.91 -5.16
CA ALA A 22 2.77 -17.82 -5.09
C ALA A 22 1.32 -18.31 -5.23
N ASP A 23 1.07 -19.28 -6.12
CA ASP A 23 -0.26 -19.87 -6.30
C ASP A 23 -0.72 -20.63 -5.05
N ALA A 24 0.18 -21.38 -4.41
CA ALA A 24 -0.12 -22.08 -3.17
C ALA A 24 -0.45 -21.08 -2.04
N LEU A 25 0.28 -19.96 -1.96
CA LEU A 25 -0.02 -18.88 -1.03
C LEU A 25 -1.38 -18.23 -1.33
N GLN A 26 -1.70 -17.97 -2.60
CA GLN A 26 -2.99 -17.43 -3.01
C GLN A 26 -4.14 -18.37 -2.60
N GLN A 27 -4.01 -19.68 -2.84
CA GLN A 27 -5.00 -20.67 -2.43
C GLN A 27 -5.15 -20.74 -0.91
N LEU A 28 -4.04 -20.66 -0.17
CA LEU A 28 -4.05 -20.64 1.29
C LEU A 28 -4.81 -19.41 1.83
N VAL A 29 -4.54 -18.23 1.29
CA VAL A 29 -5.25 -16.99 1.66
C VAL A 29 -6.73 -17.10 1.32
N SER A 30 -7.09 -17.58 0.13
CA SER A 30 -8.49 -17.76 -0.28
C SER A 30 -9.24 -18.72 0.65
N ARG A 31 -8.63 -19.87 1.00
CA ARG A 31 -9.22 -20.83 1.95
C ARG A 31 -9.50 -20.19 3.30
N ASN A 32 -8.52 -19.48 3.85
CA ASN A 32 -8.67 -18.82 5.16
C ASN A 32 -9.68 -17.68 5.11
N ALA A 33 -9.78 -16.96 3.99
CA ALA A 33 -10.80 -15.94 3.78
C ALA A 33 -12.22 -16.53 3.83
N GLU A 34 -12.46 -17.70 3.23
CA GLU A 34 -13.77 -18.36 3.32
C GLU A 34 -14.12 -18.76 4.75
N ILE A 35 -13.15 -19.28 5.51
CA ILE A 35 -13.35 -19.62 6.93
C ILE A 35 -13.69 -18.35 7.72
N ALA A 36 -12.93 -17.27 7.53
CA ALA A 36 -13.15 -16.01 8.25
C ALA A 36 -14.51 -15.37 7.92
N ARG A 37 -15.06 -15.59 6.72
CA ARG A 37 -16.40 -15.11 6.34
C ARG A 37 -17.54 -15.75 7.15
N LEU A 38 -17.31 -16.92 7.75
CA LEU A 38 -18.28 -17.57 8.63
C LEU A 38 -18.51 -16.77 9.91
N SER A 39 -17.44 -16.24 10.50
CA SER A 39 -17.48 -15.45 11.74
C SER A 39 -17.54 -13.93 11.50
N CYS A 40 -17.16 -13.46 10.31
CA CYS A 40 -17.12 -12.02 9.99
C CYS A 40 -17.93 -11.70 8.72
N PRO A 41 -19.24 -11.40 8.85
CA PRO A 41 -20.12 -11.12 7.71
C PRO A 41 -19.65 -9.97 6.81
N SER A 42 -18.93 -8.99 7.37
CA SER A 42 -18.36 -7.85 6.63
C SER A 42 -17.33 -8.27 5.57
N LEU A 43 -16.76 -9.47 5.67
CA LEU A 43 -15.81 -10.01 4.69
C LEU A 43 -16.48 -10.68 3.48
N LYS A 44 -17.79 -10.98 3.55
CA LYS A 44 -18.51 -11.69 2.47
C LYS A 44 -18.51 -10.92 1.15
N LYS A 45 -18.45 -9.58 1.22
CA LYS A 45 -18.46 -8.69 0.05
C LYS A 45 -17.05 -8.25 -0.38
N LYS A 46 -15.99 -8.73 0.28
CA LYS A 46 -14.61 -8.29 0.01
C LYS A 46 -13.84 -9.33 -0.80
N SER A 47 -13.08 -8.84 -1.77
CA SER A 47 -12.06 -9.63 -2.48
C SER A 47 -10.76 -9.63 -1.67
N ILE A 48 -10.43 -10.78 -1.09
CA ILE A 48 -9.26 -10.95 -0.21
C ILE A 48 -8.20 -11.76 -0.97
N THR A 49 -7.07 -11.12 -1.23
CA THR A 49 -5.89 -11.69 -1.89
C THR A 49 -4.63 -11.34 -1.09
N PRO A 50 -3.46 -11.98 -1.33
CA PRO A 50 -2.19 -11.56 -0.74
C PRO A 50 -1.89 -10.08 -0.98
N HIS A 51 -2.23 -9.55 -2.17
CA HIS A 51 -2.06 -8.13 -2.49
C HIS A 51 -3.00 -7.24 -1.65
N THR A 52 -4.24 -7.65 -1.43
CA THR A 52 -5.17 -6.94 -0.54
C THR A 52 -4.63 -6.88 0.90
N LEU A 53 -4.03 -7.98 1.39
CA LEU A 53 -3.44 -8.02 2.72
C LEU A 53 -2.21 -7.10 2.83
N ARG A 54 -1.35 -7.10 1.81
CA ARG A 54 -0.19 -6.18 1.74
C ARG A 54 -0.62 -4.71 1.73
N HIS A 55 -1.63 -4.36 0.94
CA HIS A 55 -2.19 -3.01 0.92
C HIS A 55 -2.78 -2.63 2.28
N THR A 56 -3.49 -3.55 2.93
CA THR A 56 -4.05 -3.34 4.27
C THR A 56 -2.96 -3.08 5.32
N ALA A 57 -1.86 -3.83 5.27
CA ALA A 57 -0.71 -3.61 6.16
C ALA A 57 -0.09 -2.22 5.95
N ALA A 58 0.11 -1.82 4.69
CA ALA A 58 0.62 -0.49 4.35
C ALA A 58 -0.27 0.65 4.86
N MET A 59 -1.59 0.57 4.61
CA MET A 59 -2.56 1.55 5.12
C MET A 59 -2.60 1.57 6.64
N SER A 60 -2.47 0.42 7.31
CA SER A 60 -2.40 0.36 8.76
C SER A 60 -1.17 1.09 9.30
N LEU A 61 0.01 0.88 8.72
CA LEU A 61 1.24 1.61 9.09
C LEU A 61 1.09 3.12 8.87
N MET A 62 0.54 3.52 7.73
CA MET A 62 0.28 4.93 7.42
C MET A 62 -0.66 5.58 8.45
N HIS A 63 -1.78 4.93 8.79
CA HIS A 63 -2.73 5.46 9.77
C HIS A 63 -2.12 5.59 11.18
N HIS A 64 -1.09 4.79 11.51
CA HIS A 64 -0.32 4.92 12.76
C HIS A 64 0.82 5.94 12.67
N GLY A 65 0.88 6.72 11.59
CA GLY A 65 1.84 7.82 11.42
C GLY A 65 3.24 7.38 10.98
N VAL A 66 3.40 6.15 10.49
CA VAL A 66 4.66 5.74 9.88
C VAL A 66 4.84 6.49 8.56
N ASP A 67 6.03 7.06 8.38
CA ASP A 67 6.34 7.82 7.18
C ASP A 67 6.23 6.97 5.91
N LEU A 68 5.70 7.58 4.85
CA LEU A 68 5.40 6.90 3.61
C LEU A 68 6.65 6.35 2.90
N THR A 69 7.79 7.04 3.04
CA THR A 69 9.07 6.57 2.49
C THR A 69 9.58 5.33 3.23
N VAL A 70 9.34 5.25 4.55
CA VAL A 70 9.65 4.06 5.37
C VAL A 70 8.77 2.89 4.97
N ILE A 71 7.47 3.13 4.77
CA ILE A 71 6.53 2.10 4.31
C ILE A 71 6.94 1.58 2.92
N ALA A 72 7.27 2.47 1.98
CA ALA A 72 7.72 2.08 0.64
C ALA A 72 9.00 1.22 0.68
N LEU A 73 9.96 1.61 1.52
CA LEU A 73 11.21 0.88 1.73
C LEU A 73 10.94 -0.52 2.32
N TRP A 74 10.12 -0.62 3.37
CA TRP A 74 9.77 -1.90 4.01
C TRP A 74 9.02 -2.84 3.09
N LEU A 75 8.22 -2.28 2.19
CA LEU A 75 7.48 -3.06 1.21
C LEU A 75 8.36 -3.44 0.00
N GLY A 76 9.51 -2.79 -0.22
CA GLY A 76 10.39 -3.08 -1.34
C GLY A 76 9.83 -2.61 -2.68
N HIS A 77 9.13 -1.47 -2.68
CA HIS A 77 8.65 -0.84 -3.92
C HIS A 77 9.79 -0.10 -4.63
N GLU A 78 10.13 -0.51 -5.85
CA GLU A 78 11.12 0.18 -6.71
C GLU A 78 10.54 1.48 -7.33
N SER A 79 9.21 1.60 -7.41
CA SER A 79 8.53 2.79 -7.98
C SER A 79 7.70 3.55 -6.95
N SER A 80 7.94 4.86 -6.86
CA SER A 80 7.18 5.83 -6.05
C SER A 80 5.68 5.93 -6.42
N GLU A 81 5.30 5.50 -7.63
CA GLU A 81 3.92 5.53 -8.13
C GLU A 81 2.99 4.57 -7.35
N THR A 82 3.51 3.42 -6.91
CA THR A 82 2.76 2.45 -6.08
C THR A 82 2.50 2.93 -4.65
N THR A 83 3.26 3.93 -4.22
CA THR A 83 3.19 4.50 -2.88
C THR A 83 2.21 5.70 -2.84
N GLN A 84 2.09 6.42 -3.94
CA GLN A 84 1.17 7.55 -4.11
C GLN A 84 -0.31 7.13 -4.00
N ILE A 85 -0.63 5.88 -4.34
CA ILE A 85 -1.96 5.27 -4.12
C ILE A 85 -2.41 5.39 -2.65
N TYR A 86 -1.49 5.29 -1.69
CA TYR A 86 -1.85 5.39 -0.27
C TYR A 86 -2.24 6.82 0.13
N LEU A 87 -1.55 7.84 -0.39
CA LEU A 87 -1.92 9.26 -0.20
C LEU A 87 -3.30 9.57 -0.77
N HIS A 88 -3.64 8.97 -1.92
CA HIS A 88 -4.96 9.15 -2.50
C HIS A 88 -6.06 8.39 -1.73
N ALA A 89 -5.72 7.31 -1.02
CA ALA A 89 -6.65 6.51 -0.24
C ALA A 89 -6.98 7.11 1.13
N ASP A 90 -6.09 7.91 1.72
CA ASP A 90 -6.30 8.54 3.03
C ASP A 90 -7.00 9.91 2.91
N MET A 91 -8.30 9.96 3.24
CA MET A 91 -9.07 11.20 3.25
C MET A 91 -8.69 12.14 4.39
N GLN A 92 -8.26 11.61 5.54
CA GLN A 92 -7.87 12.42 6.69
C GLN A 92 -6.57 13.18 6.42
N LEU A 93 -5.63 12.56 5.71
CA LEU A 93 -4.41 13.24 5.28
C LEU A 93 -4.74 14.40 4.32
N LYS A 94 -5.66 14.19 3.37
CA LYS A 94 -6.13 15.26 2.47
C LYS A 94 -6.80 16.39 3.24
N GLU A 95 -7.66 16.07 4.22
CA GLU A 95 -8.30 17.06 5.09
C GLU A 95 -7.28 17.86 5.89
N ARG A 96 -6.26 17.20 6.48
CA ARG A 96 -5.17 17.89 7.21
C ARG A 96 -4.34 18.78 6.28
N ALA A 97 -4.03 18.31 5.07
CA ALA A 97 -3.30 19.10 4.09
C ALA A 97 -4.09 20.36 3.65
N LEU A 98 -5.41 20.19 3.42
CA LEU A 98 -6.31 21.30 3.12
C LEU A 98 -6.40 22.29 4.29
N ALA A 99 -6.51 21.79 5.53
CA ALA A 99 -6.53 22.64 6.72
C ALA A 99 -5.23 23.44 6.91
N HIS A 100 -4.07 22.85 6.61
CA HIS A 100 -2.79 23.56 6.65
C HIS A 100 -2.68 24.63 5.54
N ALA A 101 -3.19 24.34 4.34
CA ALA A 101 -3.19 25.28 3.23
C ALA A 101 -4.10 26.50 3.52
N THR A 102 -5.26 26.29 4.15
CA THR A 102 -6.17 27.38 4.51
C THR A 102 -5.70 28.17 5.74
N ALA A 103 -5.00 27.53 6.68
CA ALA A 103 -4.43 28.19 7.86
C ALA A 103 -3.27 29.14 7.54
N SER A 104 -2.63 29.01 6.36
CA SER A 104 -1.49 29.86 5.98
C SER A 104 -1.87 31.31 5.65
N GLY A 105 -3.16 31.66 5.56
CA GLY A 105 -3.61 33.05 5.36
C GLY A 105 -3.17 33.69 4.03
N VAL A 106 -2.50 32.94 3.16
CA VAL A 106 -2.07 33.38 1.84
C VAL A 106 -3.30 33.32 0.93
N ALA A 107 -3.78 34.47 0.47
CA ALA A 107 -4.80 34.53 -0.57
C ALA A 107 -4.37 33.63 -1.73
N PRO A 108 -5.26 32.80 -2.33
CA PRO A 108 -4.89 31.90 -3.41
C PRO A 108 -4.32 32.72 -4.57
N ALA A 109 -2.99 32.78 -4.65
CA ALA A 109 -2.30 33.46 -5.72
C ALA A 109 -2.38 32.55 -6.94
N ARG A 110 -3.19 32.94 -7.93
CA ARG A 110 -3.19 32.27 -9.22
C ARG A 110 -1.80 32.47 -9.83
N TYR A 111 -1.01 31.40 -9.88
CA TYR A 111 0.31 31.43 -10.49
C TYR A 111 0.21 31.97 -11.92
N LYS A 112 0.89 33.09 -12.20
CA LYS A 112 1.11 33.60 -13.54
C LYS A 112 2.50 33.15 -13.97
N PRO A 113 2.63 32.20 -14.92
CA PRO A 113 3.92 31.82 -15.43
C PRO A 113 4.61 33.03 -16.09
N PRO A 114 5.93 33.18 -15.91
CA PRO A 114 6.68 34.23 -16.57
C PRO A 114 6.79 33.95 -18.08
N ASP A 115 6.89 35.01 -18.89
CA ASP A 115 6.88 34.94 -20.36
C ASP A 115 7.84 33.90 -20.98
N PRO A 116 9.07 33.68 -20.47
CA PRO A 116 9.95 32.64 -21.01
C PRO A 116 9.40 31.22 -20.85
N LEU A 117 8.63 30.98 -19.78
CA LEU A 117 8.04 29.67 -19.47
C LEU A 117 6.79 29.42 -20.33
N LEU A 118 6.00 30.46 -20.58
CA LEU A 118 4.89 30.41 -21.55
C LEU A 118 5.40 30.12 -22.97
N ALA A 119 6.43 30.85 -23.41
CA ALA A 119 7.03 30.66 -24.73
C ALA A 119 7.61 29.25 -24.93
N PHE A 120 8.19 28.66 -23.87
CA PHE A 120 8.67 27.28 -23.91
C PHE A 120 7.53 26.25 -24.04
N LEU A 121 6.42 26.45 -23.33
CA LEU A 121 5.27 25.53 -23.36
C LEU A 121 4.46 25.64 -24.65
N GLU A 122 4.37 26.82 -25.27
CA GLU A 122 3.71 27.03 -26.56
C GLU A 122 4.50 26.45 -27.75
N ALA A 123 5.79 26.14 -27.54
CA ALA A 123 6.69 25.56 -28.54
C ALA A 123 6.77 24.02 -28.49
N LEU A 124 6.00 23.38 -27.61
CA LEU A 124 5.89 21.92 -27.48
C LEU A 124 4.76 21.36 -28.36
#